data_AF-A0A524NG77-F1
#
_entry.id   AF-A0A524NG77-F1
#
_cell.length_a   1.000
_cell.length_b   1.000
_cell.length_c   1.000
_cell.angle_alpha   90.00
_cell.angle_beta   90.00
_cell.angle_gamma   90.00
#
_symmetry.space_group_name_H-M   'P 1'
#
loop_
_entity.id
_entity.type
_entity.pdbx_description
1 polymer ?
#
loop_
_entity_poly.entity_id
_entity_poly.type
_entity_poly.pdbx_seq_one_letter_code
_entity_poly.pdbx_strand_id
1 'polypeptide(L)'
;MEPDSRVHCPIAESCGGCALIGRPCDEQLRLKRDRVVGELRAFDRLHDLEVAGCRPAPWPTGYRNRAKLAVASSDDGVHLGLYARGTNRIVDLAPCVVQRDIVQRSLAPLRGWLADHGLARPLGPVIYADVRECVASRCHLTLVVSDVRDSGFDPALLPLDDLQRRWPDLDGVAINFGSTDSSYPMGHETRTLRGSGRFRAPAYEIGGENLAFDVPAAGFFQVAPELLRDVHAAMRDHLGEEGPLLDLYCG
;
A
#
# COMPACT_ATOMS: atom_id res chain seq x y z
N MET A 1 -14.54 -26.62 -10.84
CA MET A 1 -14.47 -25.61 -9.77
C MET A 1 -13.53 -26.18 -8.73
N GLU A 2 -12.30 -25.67 -8.64
CA GLU A 2 -11.31 -26.26 -7.74
C GLU A 2 -11.80 -26.20 -6.29
N PRO A 3 -11.71 -27.32 -5.55
CA PRO A 3 -12.39 -27.50 -4.28
C PRO A 3 -11.84 -26.66 -3.13
N ASP A 4 -10.71 -25.97 -3.31
CA ASP A 4 -10.16 -25.07 -2.31
C ASP A 4 -9.47 -23.84 -2.94
N SER A 5 -10.14 -22.67 -2.88
CA SER A 5 -9.59 -21.38 -3.32
C SER A 5 -9.02 -20.55 -2.18
N ARG A 6 -8.78 -21.17 -1.01
CA ARG A 6 -8.25 -20.48 0.17
C ARG A 6 -6.80 -20.06 -0.06
N VAL A 7 -6.49 -18.83 0.35
CA VAL A 7 -5.12 -18.35 0.46
C VAL A 7 -4.64 -18.56 1.88
N HIS A 8 -3.59 -19.36 2.05
CA HIS A 8 -2.90 -19.51 3.33
C HIS A 8 -1.87 -18.40 3.52
N CYS A 9 -1.97 -17.69 4.65
CA CYS A 9 -0.99 -16.69 5.06
C CYS A 9 -0.44 -17.06 6.44
N PRO A 10 0.89 -17.20 6.60
CA PRO A 10 1.50 -17.70 7.85
C PRO A 10 1.29 -16.79 9.05
N ILE A 11 0.98 -15.51 8.81
CA ILE A 11 0.79 -14.49 9.87
C ILE A 11 -0.64 -13.98 9.95
N ALA A 12 -1.62 -14.67 9.33
CA ALA A 12 -3.00 -14.22 9.22
C ALA A 12 -3.67 -13.92 10.57
N GLU A 13 -3.38 -14.72 11.59
CA GLU A 13 -3.98 -14.58 12.93
C GLU A 13 -3.44 -13.36 13.69
N SER A 14 -2.16 -13.03 13.48
CA SER A 14 -1.50 -11.92 14.16
C SER A 14 -1.58 -10.60 13.39
N CYS A 15 -1.60 -10.66 12.05
CA CYS A 15 -1.53 -9.50 11.17
C CYS A 15 -2.92 -8.87 10.98
N GLY A 16 -3.04 -7.56 11.21
CA GLY A 16 -4.29 -6.83 10.98
C GLY A 16 -4.65 -6.55 9.52
N GLY A 17 -3.85 -7.03 8.55
CA GLY A 17 -3.91 -6.58 7.16
C GLY A 17 -5.00 -7.20 6.28
N CYS A 18 -5.42 -8.45 6.53
CA CYS A 18 -6.30 -9.20 5.62
C CYS A 18 -7.44 -9.93 6.36
N ALA A 19 -8.55 -9.24 6.62
CA ALA A 19 -9.64 -9.75 7.46
C ALA A 19 -10.36 -11.02 6.93
N LEU A 20 -10.29 -11.28 5.62
CA LEU A 20 -10.98 -12.40 4.97
C LEU A 20 -10.02 -13.47 4.41
N ILE A 21 -8.70 -13.33 4.63
CA ILE A 21 -7.73 -14.31 4.15
C ILE A 21 -7.99 -15.68 4.78
N GLY A 22 -7.72 -16.76 4.04
CA GLY A 22 -8.03 -18.12 4.46
C GLY A 22 -9.50 -18.53 4.32
N ARG A 23 -10.43 -17.64 3.92
CA ARG A 23 -11.79 -18.02 3.48
C ARG A 23 -11.80 -18.36 1.98
N PRO A 24 -12.66 -19.29 1.52
CA PRO A 24 -12.86 -19.55 0.10
C PRO A 24 -13.32 -18.29 -0.64
N CYS A 25 -12.91 -18.13 -1.90
CA CYS A 25 -13.15 -16.91 -2.67
C CYS A 25 -14.65 -16.59 -2.80
N ASP A 26 -15.49 -17.59 -3.07
CA ASP A 26 -16.96 -17.44 -3.16
C ASP A 26 -17.56 -16.93 -1.85
N GLU A 27 -17.09 -17.41 -0.71
CA GLU A 27 -17.48 -16.90 0.60
C GLU A 27 -17.05 -15.43 0.77
N GLN A 28 -15.82 -15.07 0.37
CA GLN A 28 -15.36 -13.68 0.42
C GLN A 28 -16.23 -12.75 -0.44
N LEU A 29 -16.60 -13.18 -1.65
CA LEU A 29 -17.43 -12.40 -2.56
C LEU A 29 -18.85 -12.22 -2.01
N ARG A 30 -19.43 -13.28 -1.44
CA ARG A 30 -20.74 -13.22 -0.79
C ARG A 30 -20.73 -12.25 0.40
N LEU A 31 -19.75 -12.38 1.30
CA LEU A 31 -19.63 -11.49 2.47
C LEU A 31 -19.48 -10.01 2.06
N LYS A 32 -18.73 -9.72 0.99
CA LYS A 32 -18.59 -8.36 0.45
C LYS A 32 -19.92 -7.83 -0.09
N ARG A 33 -20.66 -8.63 -0.87
CA ARG A 33 -21.98 -8.25 -1.40
C ARG A 33 -22.98 -8.03 -0.27
N ASP A 34 -23.07 -8.97 0.67
CA ASP A 34 -24.02 -8.90 1.79
C ASP A 34 -23.77 -7.67 2.66
N ARG A 35 -22.50 -7.28 2.83
CA ARG A 35 -22.15 -6.02 3.51
C ARG A 35 -22.76 -4.82 2.79
N VAL A 36 -22.58 -4.70 1.48
CA VAL A 36 -23.15 -3.58 0.70
C VAL A 36 -24.67 -3.59 0.74
N VAL A 37 -25.30 -4.76 0.56
CA VAL A 37 -26.77 -4.90 0.65
C VAL A 37 -27.28 -4.46 2.02
N GLY A 38 -26.63 -4.90 3.10
CA GLY A 38 -27.02 -4.53 4.47
C GLY A 38 -26.93 -3.03 4.74
N GLU A 39 -25.85 -2.38 4.29
CA GLU A 39 -25.67 -0.93 4.45
C GLU A 39 -26.70 -0.12 3.62
N LEU A 40 -27.01 -0.56 2.39
CA LEU A 40 -28.01 0.13 1.56
C LEU A 40 -29.43 -0.02 2.11
N ARG A 41 -29.79 -1.20 2.62
CA ARG A 41 -31.11 -1.48 3.21
C ARG A 41 -31.41 -0.67 4.48
N ALA A 42 -30.39 -0.08 5.12
CA ALA A 42 -30.59 0.84 6.22
C ALA A 42 -31.28 2.15 5.79
N PHE A 43 -31.40 2.41 4.49
CA PHE A 43 -32.06 3.59 3.93
C PHE A 43 -33.29 3.17 3.12
N ASP A 44 -34.48 3.65 3.51
CA ASP A 44 -35.75 3.31 2.85
C ASP A 44 -35.72 3.51 1.33
N ARG A 45 -35.08 4.57 0.85
CA ARG A 45 -34.98 4.90 -0.59
C ARG A 45 -34.08 3.95 -1.38
N LEU A 46 -33.25 3.17 -0.71
CA LEU A 46 -32.25 2.28 -1.31
C LEU A 46 -32.54 0.80 -1.00
N HIS A 47 -33.62 0.52 -0.25
CA HIS A 47 -33.92 -0.81 0.27
C HIS A 47 -34.05 -1.89 -0.81
N ASP A 48 -34.72 -1.55 -1.91
CA ASP A 48 -35.03 -2.47 -3.00
C ASP A 48 -34.01 -2.41 -4.15
N LEU A 49 -32.88 -1.70 -3.98
CA LEU A 49 -31.84 -1.68 -4.99
C LEU A 49 -31.20 -3.05 -5.17
N GLU A 50 -31.14 -3.50 -6.42
CA GLU A 50 -30.42 -4.71 -6.76
C GLU A 50 -28.91 -4.44 -6.76
N VAL A 51 -28.20 -5.09 -5.84
CA VAL A 51 -26.72 -5.06 -5.80
C VAL A 51 -26.19 -6.20 -6.63
N ALA A 52 -25.38 -5.92 -7.65
CA ALA A 52 -24.76 -6.97 -8.48
C ALA A 52 -23.77 -7.86 -7.69
N GLY A 53 -23.41 -9.01 -8.26
CA GLY A 53 -22.39 -9.90 -7.68
C GLY A 53 -21.00 -9.26 -7.69
N CYS A 54 -20.22 -9.48 -6.63
CA CYS A 54 -18.82 -9.04 -6.63
C CYS A 54 -18.05 -9.82 -7.70
N ARG A 55 -17.29 -9.11 -8.54
CA ARG A 55 -16.38 -9.72 -9.50
C ARG A 55 -15.14 -10.26 -8.76
N PRO A 56 -14.71 -11.52 -9.01
CA PRO A 56 -13.47 -12.04 -8.44
C PRO A 56 -12.26 -11.28 -8.97
N ALA A 57 -11.24 -11.12 -8.13
CA ALA A 57 -9.92 -10.73 -8.62
C ALA A 57 -9.30 -11.88 -9.41
N PRO A 58 -8.55 -11.61 -10.50
CA PRO A 58 -7.91 -12.65 -11.29
C PRO A 58 -6.83 -13.41 -10.49
N TRP A 59 -6.22 -12.75 -9.52
CA TRP A 59 -5.17 -13.32 -8.67
C TRP A 59 -5.42 -12.94 -7.20
N PRO A 60 -5.54 -13.91 -6.27
CA PRO A 60 -5.84 -13.62 -4.87
C PRO A 60 -4.58 -13.30 -4.02
N THR A 61 -3.39 -13.38 -4.64
CA THR A 61 -2.07 -13.15 -4.03
C THR A 61 -1.21 -12.27 -4.92
N GLY A 62 -0.15 -11.68 -4.35
CA GLY A 62 0.84 -10.93 -5.11
C GLY A 62 0.33 -9.71 -5.85
N TYR A 63 -0.87 -9.20 -5.53
CA TYR A 63 -1.51 -8.10 -6.24
C TYR A 63 -1.10 -6.73 -5.70
N ARG A 64 -0.58 -6.65 -4.47
CA ARG A 64 -0.37 -5.38 -3.77
C ARG A 64 1.00 -4.78 -4.11
N ASN A 65 0.99 -3.70 -4.88
CA ASN A 65 2.18 -2.97 -5.34
C ASN A 65 2.77 -1.98 -4.32
N ARG A 66 2.19 -1.88 -3.12
CA ARG A 66 2.54 -0.88 -2.10
C ARG A 66 2.51 -1.46 -0.68
N ALA A 67 3.57 -1.20 0.08
CA ALA A 67 3.66 -1.50 1.50
C ALA A 67 3.90 -0.22 2.30
N LYS A 68 2.94 0.15 3.16
CA LYS A 68 3.11 1.20 4.15
C LYS A 68 3.28 0.52 5.51
N LEU A 69 4.49 0.58 6.06
CA LEU A 69 4.92 -0.20 7.21
C LEU A 69 5.26 0.71 8.36
N ALA A 70 4.73 0.42 9.54
CA ALA A 70 5.18 1.01 10.79
C ALA A 70 6.62 0.55 11.05
N VAL A 71 7.44 1.48 11.51
CA VAL A 71 8.86 1.27 11.82
C VAL A 71 9.03 1.38 13.33
N ALA A 72 9.62 0.37 13.95
CA ALA A 72 10.04 0.44 15.34
C ALA A 72 11.34 -0.32 15.58
N SER A 73 12.04 0.01 16.65
CA SER A 73 13.17 -0.70 17.21
C SER A 73 12.84 -1.19 18.62
N SER A 74 13.45 -2.31 18.98
CA SER A 74 13.43 -2.93 20.31
C SER A 74 14.79 -3.59 20.56
N ASP A 75 14.95 -4.22 21.72
CA ASP A 75 16.17 -4.98 22.05
C ASP A 75 16.44 -6.11 21.04
N ASP A 76 15.39 -6.67 20.42
CA ASP A 76 15.50 -7.71 19.39
C ASP A 76 15.79 -7.18 17.96
N GLY A 77 15.93 -5.86 17.79
CA GLY A 77 16.23 -5.21 16.51
C GLY A 77 15.11 -4.35 15.93
N VAL A 78 15.18 -4.10 14.61
CA VAL A 78 14.23 -3.25 13.86
C VAL A 78 13.09 -4.07 13.26
N HIS A 79 11.87 -3.62 13.52
CA HIS A 79 10.61 -4.16 13.05
C HIS A 79 10.03 -3.30 11.93
N LEU A 80 9.61 -3.95 10.84
CA LEU A 80 8.93 -3.35 9.70
C LEU A 80 7.60 -4.06 9.48
N GLY A 81 6.50 -3.46 9.91
CA GLY A 81 5.26 -4.22 10.07
C GLY A 81 3.97 -3.46 9.98
N LEU A 82 2.89 -4.18 10.25
CA LEU A 82 1.54 -3.63 10.41
C LEU A 82 1.13 -3.77 11.87
N TYR A 83 0.26 -2.88 12.36
CA TYR A 83 -0.30 -3.05 13.69
C TYR A 83 -1.21 -4.29 13.75
N ALA A 84 -1.06 -5.07 14.83
CA ALA A 84 -1.99 -6.14 15.15
C ALA A 84 -3.39 -5.56 15.40
N ARG A 85 -4.42 -6.28 14.98
CA ARG A 85 -5.81 -5.81 14.99
C ARG A 85 -6.21 -5.32 16.39
N GLY A 86 -6.64 -4.07 16.48
CA GLY A 86 -7.12 -3.46 17.73
C GLY A 86 -6.02 -3.11 18.74
N THR A 87 -4.75 -3.07 18.34
CA THR A 87 -3.61 -2.76 19.22
C THR A 87 -2.60 -1.84 18.55
N ASN A 88 -1.66 -1.28 19.33
CA ASN A 88 -0.50 -0.55 18.83
C ASN A 88 0.77 -1.44 18.74
N ARG A 89 0.59 -2.77 18.79
CA ARG A 89 1.71 -3.72 18.67
C ARG A 89 2.01 -3.97 17.20
N ILE A 90 3.25 -3.74 16.79
CA ILE A 90 3.69 -4.04 15.42
C ILE A 90 3.87 -5.55 15.27
N VAL A 91 3.28 -6.10 14.22
CA VAL A 91 3.58 -7.44 13.71
C VAL A 91 4.58 -7.26 12.59
N ASP A 92 5.83 -7.65 12.84
CA ASP A 92 6.88 -7.61 11.82
C ASP A 92 6.44 -8.41 10.60
N LEU A 93 6.62 -7.81 9.43
CA LEU A 93 6.09 -8.38 8.21
C LEU A 93 6.99 -9.53 7.76
N ALA A 94 6.49 -10.76 7.96
CA ALA A 94 6.99 -11.99 7.34
C ALA A 94 6.63 -12.01 5.83
N PRO A 95 6.92 -13.07 5.05
CA PRO A 95 6.50 -13.13 3.64
C PRO A 95 5.00 -12.82 3.51
N CYS A 96 4.69 -11.67 2.91
CA CYS A 96 3.33 -11.17 2.79
C CYS A 96 2.74 -11.66 1.47
N VAL A 97 1.90 -12.68 1.53
CA VAL A 97 1.38 -13.37 0.32
C VAL A 97 0.59 -12.48 -0.63
N VAL A 98 0.09 -11.33 -0.17
CA VAL A 98 -0.63 -10.37 -1.01
C VAL A 98 0.28 -9.32 -1.64
N GLN A 99 1.52 -9.17 -1.18
CA GLN A 99 2.46 -8.18 -1.73
C GLN A 99 3.18 -8.71 -2.97
N ARG A 100 3.44 -7.79 -3.91
CA ARG A 100 4.33 -8.02 -5.05
C ARG A 100 5.73 -8.37 -4.56
N ASP A 101 6.39 -9.30 -5.25
CA ASP A 101 7.70 -9.82 -4.84
C ASP A 101 8.77 -8.71 -4.73
N ILE A 102 8.80 -7.76 -5.67
CA ILE A 102 9.73 -6.62 -5.62
C ILE A 102 9.58 -5.78 -4.34
N VAL A 103 8.35 -5.58 -3.86
CA VAL A 103 8.06 -4.88 -2.61
C VAL A 103 8.51 -5.73 -1.42
N GLN A 104 8.25 -7.04 -1.43
CA GLN A 104 8.69 -7.93 -0.35
C GLN A 104 10.22 -8.01 -0.24
N ARG A 105 10.94 -8.05 -1.37
CA ARG A 105 12.41 -8.08 -1.41
C ARG A 105 13.05 -6.79 -0.87
N SER A 106 12.32 -5.67 -0.86
CA SER A 106 12.81 -4.41 -0.30
C SER A 106 12.97 -4.40 1.22
N LEU A 107 12.27 -5.29 1.93
CA LEU A 107 12.16 -5.21 3.39
C LEU A 107 13.48 -5.51 4.10
N ALA A 108 14.21 -6.52 3.63
CA ALA A 108 15.49 -6.92 4.21
C ALA A 108 16.56 -5.81 4.12
N PRO A 109 16.88 -5.24 2.95
CA PRO A 109 17.88 -4.18 2.85
C PRO A 109 17.44 -2.90 3.59
N LEU A 110 16.15 -2.55 3.55
CA LEU A 110 15.63 -1.43 4.31
C LEU A 110 15.77 -1.64 5.83
N ARG A 111 15.41 -2.82 6.34
CA ARG A 111 15.53 -3.17 7.77
C ARG A 111 16.97 -3.05 8.25
N GLY A 112 17.91 -3.65 7.51
CA GLY A 112 19.33 -3.58 7.85
C GLY A 112 19.88 -2.15 7.83
N TRP A 113 19.50 -1.35 6.83
CA TRP A 113 19.90 0.06 6.76
C TRP A 113 19.34 0.89 7.92
N LEU A 114 18.06 0.70 8.28
CA LEU A 114 17.47 1.38 9.44
C LEU A 114 18.15 0.99 10.75
N ALA A 115 18.56 -0.27 10.91
CA ALA A 115 19.23 -0.78 12.10
C ALA A 115 20.65 -0.21 12.23
N ASP A 116 21.47 -0.33 11.18
CA ASP A 116 22.88 0.07 11.22
C ASP A 116 23.07 1.58 11.43
N HIS A 117 22.10 2.39 10.98
CA HIS A 117 22.14 3.84 11.10
C HIS A 117 21.26 4.40 12.22
N GLY A 118 20.67 3.53 13.06
CA GLY A 118 19.89 3.96 14.23
C GLY A 118 18.65 4.80 13.89
N LEU A 119 18.01 4.54 12.75
CA LEU A 119 16.97 5.42 12.19
C LEU A 119 15.55 5.07 12.63
N ALA A 120 15.32 3.89 13.19
CA ALA A 120 14.00 3.42 13.61
C ALA A 120 13.59 3.94 15.00
N ARG A 121 12.34 4.44 15.13
CA ARG A 121 11.73 4.86 16.41
C ARG A 121 11.75 3.74 17.47
N PRO A 122 11.94 3.99 18.78
CA PRO A 122 12.01 5.28 19.47
C PRO A 122 13.36 5.99 19.40
N LEU A 123 14.43 5.29 19.01
CA LEU A 123 15.77 5.88 19.00
C LEU A 123 16.02 6.79 17.81
N GLY A 124 15.43 6.47 16.66
CA GLY A 124 15.53 7.25 15.44
C GLY A 124 14.24 7.95 15.02
N PRO A 125 14.31 8.82 13.99
CA PRO A 125 13.21 9.69 13.58
C PRO A 125 12.18 9.00 12.68
N VAL A 126 12.50 7.86 12.07
CA VAL A 126 11.62 7.18 11.10
C VAL A 126 10.53 6.41 11.85
N ILE A 127 9.28 6.77 11.53
CA ILE A 127 8.07 6.17 12.12
C ILE A 127 7.32 5.25 11.15
N TYR A 128 7.44 5.50 9.85
CA TYR A 128 6.91 4.62 8.80
C TYR A 128 7.82 4.60 7.58
N ALA A 129 7.73 3.53 6.80
CA ALA A 129 8.26 3.43 5.45
C ALA A 129 7.14 3.07 4.48
N ASP A 130 6.96 3.89 3.43
CA ASP A 130 6.05 3.63 2.32
C ASP A 130 6.86 3.21 1.09
N VAL A 131 6.82 1.92 0.77
CA VAL A 131 7.48 1.32 -0.40
C VAL A 131 6.47 1.08 -1.48
N ARG A 132 6.78 1.51 -2.70
CA ARG A 132 5.92 1.35 -3.88
C ARG A 132 6.70 0.73 -5.01
N GLU A 133 6.10 -0.23 -5.69
CA GLU A 133 6.57 -0.70 -6.98
C GLU A 133 6.40 0.38 -8.05
N CYS A 134 7.41 0.50 -8.89
CA CYS A 134 7.44 1.31 -10.08
C CYS A 134 7.53 0.40 -11.32
N VAL A 135 7.40 0.99 -12.51
CA VAL A 135 7.75 0.32 -13.76
C VAL A 135 9.17 -0.26 -13.74
N ALA A 136 9.43 -1.23 -14.62
CA ALA A 136 10.74 -1.88 -14.78
C ALA A 136 11.27 -2.57 -13.50
N SER A 137 10.38 -3.11 -12.66
CA SER A 137 10.73 -3.80 -11.40
C SER A 137 11.59 -2.93 -10.46
N ARG A 138 11.30 -1.63 -10.43
CA ARG A 138 11.96 -0.68 -9.53
C ARG A 138 11.04 -0.37 -8.35
N CYS A 139 11.57 0.31 -7.34
CA CYS A 139 10.78 0.80 -6.21
C CYS A 139 11.06 2.25 -5.86
N HIS A 140 10.06 2.90 -5.29
CA HIS A 140 10.18 4.20 -4.64
C HIS A 140 9.98 4.04 -3.13
N LEU A 141 10.82 4.69 -2.34
CA LEU A 141 10.72 4.74 -0.88
C LEU A 141 10.33 6.13 -0.43
N THR A 142 9.28 6.23 0.39
CA THR A 142 9.02 7.43 1.19
C THR A 142 9.20 7.10 2.67
N LEU A 143 10.21 7.70 3.30
CA LEU A 143 10.40 7.65 4.74
C LEU A 143 9.45 8.66 5.40
N VAL A 144 8.64 8.20 6.35
CA VAL A 144 7.84 9.10 7.18
C VAL A 144 8.59 9.30 8.48
N VAL A 145 8.92 10.54 8.79
CA VAL A 145 9.57 10.90 10.04
C VAL A 145 8.56 11.60 10.93
N SER A 146 8.62 11.35 12.24
CA SER A 146 7.87 12.19 13.17
C SER A 146 8.41 13.60 13.07
N ASP A 147 7.53 14.58 13.09
CA ASP A 147 7.91 15.99 13.12
C ASP A 147 8.80 16.27 14.33
N VAL A 148 10.08 16.43 14.05
CA VAL A 148 11.13 16.57 15.05
C VAL A 148 11.78 17.95 14.94
N ARG A 149 10.93 18.99 14.88
CA ARG A 149 11.33 20.36 15.23
C ARG A 149 12.19 20.26 16.50
N ASP A 150 13.48 20.56 16.37
CA ASP A 150 14.51 20.55 17.42
C ASP A 150 15.21 19.21 17.79
N SER A 151 15.07 18.12 17.01
CA SER A 151 15.86 16.88 17.26
C SER A 151 17.31 16.90 16.76
N GLY A 152 17.67 17.89 15.95
CA GLY A 152 18.95 17.88 15.21
C GLY A 152 19.00 16.87 14.04
N PHE A 153 17.88 16.20 13.72
CA PHE A 153 17.80 15.35 12.53
C PHE A 153 17.79 16.19 11.25
N ASP A 154 18.80 16.01 10.41
CA ASP A 154 18.87 16.57 9.07
C ASP A 154 18.69 15.46 8.02
N PRO A 155 17.57 15.46 7.27
CA PRO A 155 17.36 14.53 6.17
C PRO A 155 18.47 14.50 5.11
N ALA A 156 19.21 15.61 4.94
CA ALA A 156 20.32 15.69 3.99
C ALA A 156 21.52 14.82 4.39
N LEU A 157 21.63 14.45 5.67
CA LEU A 157 22.70 13.62 6.21
C LEU A 157 22.38 12.12 6.18
N LEU A 158 21.20 11.73 5.66
CA LEU A 158 20.84 10.32 5.55
C LEU A 158 21.85 9.56 4.65
N PRO A 159 22.33 8.38 5.06
CA PRO A 159 23.33 7.60 4.32
C PRO A 159 22.71 6.87 3.11
N LEU A 160 22.19 7.63 2.15
CA LEU A 160 21.43 7.13 0.99
C LEU A 160 22.29 6.34 -0.01
N ASP A 161 23.60 6.58 -0.06
CA ASP A 161 24.52 5.77 -0.86
C ASP A 161 24.62 4.34 -0.35
N ASP A 162 24.58 4.17 0.97
CA ASP A 162 24.56 2.85 1.58
C ASP A 162 23.24 2.13 1.34
N LEU A 163 22.13 2.84 1.45
CA LEU A 163 20.81 2.31 1.11
C LEU A 163 20.76 1.83 -0.35
N GLN A 164 21.25 2.64 -1.29
CA GLN A 164 21.27 2.31 -2.72
C GLN A 164 22.11 1.06 -3.01
N ARG A 165 23.25 0.88 -2.33
CA ARG A 165 24.08 -0.33 -2.49
C ARG A 165 23.37 -1.59 -1.99
N ARG A 166 22.65 -1.50 -0.87
CA ARG A 166 21.88 -2.61 -0.28
C ARG A 166 20.62 -2.93 -1.08
N TRP A 167 20.01 -1.91 -1.69
CA TRP A 167 18.79 -2.01 -2.46
C TRP A 167 18.98 -1.44 -3.88
N PRO A 168 19.57 -2.21 -4.80
CA PRO A 168 19.84 -1.76 -6.17
C PRO A 168 18.58 -1.35 -6.94
N ASP A 169 17.44 -1.98 -6.63
CA ASP A 169 16.13 -1.73 -7.25
C ASP A 169 15.46 -0.40 -6.83
N LEU A 170 16.07 0.35 -5.91
CA LEU A 170 15.56 1.64 -5.44
C LEU A 170 15.78 2.75 -6.49
N ASP A 171 14.71 3.38 -6.93
CA ASP A 171 14.69 4.42 -7.97
C ASP A 171 14.62 5.85 -7.40
N GLY A 172 13.99 5.99 -6.24
CA GLY A 172 13.81 7.28 -5.61
C GLY A 172 13.56 7.18 -4.11
N VAL A 173 13.98 8.22 -3.41
CA VAL A 173 13.78 8.37 -1.97
C VAL A 173 13.16 9.74 -1.72
N ALA A 174 12.04 9.73 -1.01
CA ALA A 174 11.43 10.92 -0.45
C ALA A 174 11.35 10.82 1.07
N ILE A 175 11.19 11.97 1.71
CA ILE A 175 10.85 12.09 3.13
C ILE A 175 9.52 12.82 3.26
N ASN A 176 8.67 12.34 4.15
CA ASN A 176 7.42 12.96 4.53
C ASN A 176 7.45 13.28 6.03
N PHE A 177 7.02 14.49 6.39
CA PHE A 177 6.95 14.93 7.78
C PHE A 177 5.56 14.63 8.33
N GLY A 178 5.48 13.61 9.17
CA GLY A 178 4.22 13.04 9.67
C GLY A 178 4.14 13.00 11.19
N SER A 179 3.09 12.35 11.69
CA SER A 179 2.89 12.15 13.14
C SER A 179 2.23 10.79 13.40
N THR A 180 2.49 10.25 14.60
CA THR A 180 1.79 9.06 15.12
C THR A 180 0.44 9.37 15.77
N ASP A 181 0.08 10.65 15.90
CA ASP A 181 -1.14 11.08 16.61
C ASP A 181 -2.41 10.92 15.78
N SER A 182 -2.28 10.55 14.51
CA SER A 182 -3.40 10.29 13.61
C SER A 182 -3.33 8.87 13.03
N SER A 183 -4.49 8.35 12.63
CA SER A 183 -4.60 7.06 11.93
C SER A 183 -3.93 7.07 10.55
N TYR A 184 -3.65 8.26 9.99
CA TYR A 184 -2.90 8.44 8.75
C TYR A 184 -1.52 9.05 9.05
N PRO A 185 -0.44 8.26 8.98
CA PRO A 185 0.84 8.71 9.53
C PRO A 185 1.56 9.77 8.70
N MET A 186 1.17 9.98 7.44
CA MET A 186 1.85 10.93 6.55
C MET A 186 1.25 12.33 6.73
N GLY A 187 2.10 13.35 6.81
CA GLY A 187 1.67 14.75 6.81
C GLY A 187 1.62 15.36 5.41
N HIS A 188 1.43 16.68 5.37
CA HIS A 188 1.22 17.43 4.13
C HIS A 188 2.50 17.72 3.35
N GLU A 189 3.66 17.70 4.03
CA GLU A 189 4.93 18.05 3.41
C GLU A 189 5.72 16.80 3.02
N THR A 190 6.12 16.73 1.75
CA THR A 190 6.99 15.68 1.20
C THR A 190 8.12 16.32 0.43
N ARG A 191 9.36 15.92 0.71
CA ARG A 191 10.58 16.38 0.01
C ARG A 191 11.30 15.22 -0.64
N THR A 192 11.75 15.41 -1.86
CA THR A 192 12.62 14.44 -2.53
C THR A 192 14.03 14.53 -1.95
N LEU A 193 14.62 13.38 -1.63
CA LEU A 193 16.01 13.28 -1.17
C LEU A 193 16.93 12.73 -2.26
N ARG A 194 16.45 11.80 -3.09
CA ARG A 194 17.21 11.20 -4.19
C ARG A 194 16.27 10.74 -5.31
N GLY A 195 16.75 10.85 -6.55
CA GLY A 195 15.98 10.44 -7.73
C GLY A 195 14.78 11.34 -7.97
N SER A 196 13.68 10.76 -8.43
CA SER A 196 12.45 11.50 -8.73
C SER A 196 11.56 11.69 -7.49
N GLY A 197 10.94 12.87 -7.38
CA GLY A 197 9.86 13.14 -6.41
C GLY A 197 8.52 12.49 -6.76
N ARG A 198 8.49 11.80 -7.89
CA ARG A 198 7.36 11.04 -8.41
C ARG A 198 7.82 9.62 -8.70
N PHE A 199 6.92 8.66 -8.53
CA PHE A 199 7.14 7.31 -9.02
C PHE A 199 6.27 7.06 -10.24
N ARG A 200 6.79 6.30 -11.21
CA ARG A 200 6.01 5.86 -12.35
C ARG A 200 5.35 4.54 -12.02
N ALA A 201 4.04 4.57 -11.77
CA ALA A 201 3.27 3.42 -11.30
C ALA A 201 3.25 2.27 -12.33
N PRO A 202 3.03 1.01 -11.90
CA PRO A 202 2.92 -0.13 -12.81
C PRO A 202 1.88 0.13 -13.90
N ALA A 203 2.25 -0.23 -15.13
CA ALA A 203 1.37 -0.04 -16.28
C ALA A 203 0.14 -0.94 -16.16
N TYR A 204 -1.00 -0.46 -16.64
CA TYR A 204 -2.21 -1.26 -16.76
C TYR A 204 -2.97 -0.87 -18.04
N GLU A 205 -3.75 -1.82 -18.54
CA GLU A 205 -4.50 -1.64 -19.78
C GLU A 205 -5.81 -0.91 -19.52
N ILE A 206 -6.08 0.15 -20.29
CA ILE A 206 -7.38 0.82 -20.34
C ILE A 206 -7.73 1.03 -21.81
N GLY A 207 -8.87 0.50 -22.25
CA GLY A 207 -9.35 0.73 -23.62
C GLY A 207 -8.39 0.26 -24.72
N GLY A 208 -7.58 -0.77 -24.47
CA GLY A 208 -6.59 -1.29 -25.43
C GLY A 208 -5.22 -0.57 -25.40
N GLU A 209 -5.05 0.44 -24.55
CA GLU A 209 -3.78 1.14 -24.37
C GLU A 209 -3.12 0.77 -23.04
N ASN A 210 -1.80 0.60 -23.05
CA ASN A 210 -1.00 0.41 -21.84
C ASN A 210 -0.57 1.76 -21.27
N LEU A 211 -1.20 2.16 -20.16
CA LEU A 211 -0.95 3.44 -19.51
C LEU A 211 -0.14 3.26 -18.23
N ALA A 212 0.83 4.15 -18.02
CA ALA A 212 1.59 4.26 -16.77
C ALA A 212 1.61 5.72 -16.35
N PHE A 213 1.36 5.97 -15.07
CA PHE A 213 1.17 7.32 -14.52
C PHE A 213 2.37 7.72 -13.69
N ASP A 214 2.84 8.96 -13.85
CA ASP A 214 3.73 9.58 -12.89
C ASP A 214 2.89 10.08 -11.72
N VAL A 215 3.17 9.60 -10.50
CA VAL A 215 2.40 9.90 -9.29
C VAL A 215 3.33 10.52 -8.25
N PRO A 216 2.94 11.58 -7.52
CA PRO A 216 3.74 12.10 -6.42
C PRO A 216 4.11 10.99 -5.41
N ALA A 217 5.29 11.05 -4.80
CA ALA A 217 5.76 10.03 -3.85
C ALA A 217 4.76 9.70 -2.73
N ALA A 218 4.11 10.74 -2.17
CA ALA A 218 3.06 10.59 -1.16
C ALA A 218 1.64 10.45 -1.73
N GLY A 219 1.47 10.56 -3.05
CA GLY A 219 0.19 10.57 -3.75
C GLY A 219 -0.56 9.24 -3.70
N PHE A 220 -1.88 9.30 -3.85
CA PHE A 220 -2.69 8.09 -3.97
C PHE A 220 -2.47 7.42 -5.33
N PHE A 221 -2.38 6.09 -5.31
CA PHE A 221 -2.51 5.26 -6.49
C PHE A 221 -3.03 3.90 -6.05
N GLN A 222 -3.70 3.23 -6.96
CA GLN A 222 -4.37 1.97 -6.68
C GLN A 222 -3.36 0.86 -6.43
N VAL A 223 -3.61 0.07 -5.38
CA VAL A 223 -2.64 -0.93 -4.92
C VAL A 223 -2.64 -2.22 -5.72
N ALA A 224 -3.66 -2.44 -6.55
CA ALA A 224 -3.80 -3.59 -7.45
C ALA A 224 -4.15 -3.09 -8.87
N PRO A 225 -3.18 -2.56 -9.63
CA PRO A 225 -3.41 -1.92 -10.93
C PRO A 225 -4.10 -2.83 -11.95
N GLU A 226 -3.93 -4.15 -11.81
CA GLU A 226 -4.51 -5.16 -12.71
C GLU A 226 -6.04 -5.18 -12.64
N LEU A 227 -6.63 -4.71 -11.54
CA LEU A 227 -8.08 -4.58 -11.39
C LEU A 227 -8.63 -3.33 -12.07
N LEU A 228 -7.79 -2.35 -12.40
CA LEU A 228 -8.27 -1.06 -12.92
C LEU A 228 -8.88 -1.18 -14.31
N ARG A 229 -8.40 -2.11 -15.13
CA ARG A 229 -9.03 -2.42 -16.42
C ARG A 229 -10.51 -2.76 -16.23
N ASP A 230 -10.80 -3.66 -15.29
CA ASP A 230 -12.16 -4.18 -15.07
C ASP A 230 -13.05 -3.13 -14.37
N VAL A 231 -12.47 -2.29 -13.50
CA VAL A 231 -13.15 -1.13 -12.90
C VAL A 231 -13.51 -0.09 -13.97
N HIS A 232 -12.57 0.29 -14.83
CA HIS A 232 -12.81 1.28 -15.87
C HIS A 232 -13.77 0.77 -16.95
N ALA A 233 -13.73 -0.53 -17.27
CA ALA A 233 -14.72 -1.16 -18.14
C ALA A 233 -16.13 -1.06 -17.52
N ALA A 234 -16.29 -1.41 -16.24
CA ALA A 234 -17.57 -1.30 -15.55
C ALA A 234 -18.08 0.15 -15.47
N MET A 235 -17.19 1.13 -15.27
CA MET A 235 -17.55 2.55 -15.31
C MET A 235 -18.01 2.97 -16.69
N ARG A 236 -17.31 2.57 -17.75
CA ARG A 236 -17.67 2.88 -19.15
C ARG A 236 -19.02 2.28 -19.52
N ASP A 237 -19.26 1.01 -19.18
CA ASP A 237 -20.53 0.33 -19.42
C ASP A 237 -21.70 1.05 -18.73
N HIS A 238 -21.46 1.67 -17.57
CA HIS A 238 -22.48 2.40 -16.82
C HIS A 238 -22.70 3.83 -17.31
N LEU A 239 -21.63 4.55 -17.65
CA LEU A 239 -21.70 5.96 -18.08
C LEU A 239 -22.19 6.10 -19.53
N GLY A 240 -21.94 5.09 -20.39
CA GLY A 240 -22.16 5.20 -21.82
C GLY A 240 -21.14 6.12 -22.51
N GLU A 241 -21.39 6.47 -23.77
CA GLU A 241 -20.49 7.28 -24.61
C GLU A 241 -20.92 8.75 -24.76
N GLU A 242 -21.97 9.19 -24.04
CA GLU A 242 -22.61 10.48 -24.33
C GLU A 242 -22.20 11.60 -23.37
N GLY A 243 -21.64 12.67 -23.95
CA GLY A 243 -21.51 13.99 -23.32
C GLY A 243 -20.21 14.26 -22.55
N PRO A 244 -20.01 15.52 -22.12
CA PRO A 244 -18.87 15.89 -21.30
C PRO A 244 -18.94 15.25 -19.91
N LEU A 245 -17.83 14.67 -19.46
CA LEU A 245 -17.71 14.09 -18.13
C LEU A 245 -17.01 15.06 -17.17
N LEU A 246 -17.48 15.10 -15.92
CA LEU A 246 -16.80 15.77 -14.81
C LEU A 246 -16.28 14.70 -13.84
N ASP A 247 -14.96 14.60 -13.72
CA ASP A 247 -14.32 13.67 -12.80
C ASP A 247 -14.06 14.35 -11.45
N LEU A 248 -14.93 14.06 -10.48
CA LEU A 248 -14.81 14.54 -9.11
C LEU A 248 -13.91 13.59 -8.31
N TYR A 249 -12.95 14.14 -7.55
CA TYR A 249 -11.95 13.36 -6.81
C TYR A 249 -11.02 12.54 -7.74
N CYS A 250 -10.67 13.11 -8.90
CA CYS A 250 -9.90 12.49 -9.98
C CYS A 250 -8.44 12.13 -9.67
N GLY A 251 -7.96 12.38 -8.45
CA GLY A 251 -6.59 12.12 -8.02
C GLY A 251 -6.26 12.71 -6.67
#